data_AF-A0A0K8TV72-F1
#
_entry.id   AF-A0A0K8TV72-F1
#
_cell.length_a   1.000
_cell.length_b   1.000
_cell.length_c   1.000
_cell.angle_alpha   90.00
_cell.angle_beta   90.00
_cell.angle_gamma   90.00
#
_symmetry.space_group_name_H-M   'P 1'
#
loop_
_entity.id
_entity.type
_entity.pdbx_description
1 polymer ?
#
loop_
_entity_poly.entity_id
_entity_poly.type
_entity_poly.pdbx_seq_one_letter_code
_entity_poly.pdbx_strand_id
1 'polypeptide(L)'
;IQSQTVIYEKVLAKEIQEKQIHDARSFNTRFTMDCIGACIFGVDTKALSTSAAENPFRIITDKLFDFKPFNLSKFIVRSIWPNIFYGLGLKGIAKEVNDFFEDLVKNVFKDRNHKPSSRNDFVDLLLSFYQNDYIEGDEIQSMKIKDGSTGKVRLPVDEDMLIAQCLVFFGAGFETSAATMSYTLYELAKSPKVLQKVLDEVDAHMKKFDGKITYDCVTELPYLEACLDETLRL
;
A
#
# COMPACT_ATOMS: atom_id res chain seq x y z
N ILE A 1 -1.91 4.89 12.86
CA ILE A 1 -3.26 4.93 12.26
C ILE A 1 -4.10 6.07 12.85
N GLN A 2 -4.36 6.14 14.17
CA GLN A 2 -5.14 7.24 14.77
C GLN A 2 -4.65 8.66 14.42
N SER A 3 -3.33 8.89 14.35
CA SER A 3 -2.78 10.18 13.91
C SER A 3 -3.17 10.54 12.47
N GLN A 4 -3.24 9.56 11.56
CA GLN A 4 -3.58 9.80 10.15
C GLN A 4 -5.09 10.05 9.98
N THR A 5 -5.93 9.39 10.77
CA THR A 5 -7.39 9.65 10.81
C THR A 5 -7.70 11.09 11.22
N VAL A 6 -7.02 11.62 12.24
CA VAL A 6 -7.22 13.02 12.67
C VAL A 6 -6.75 14.01 11.60
N ILE A 7 -5.65 13.71 10.91
CA ILE A 7 -5.19 14.54 9.77
C ILE A 7 -6.22 14.47 8.64
N TYR A 8 -6.75 13.29 8.36
CA TYR A 8 -7.79 13.08 7.36
C TYR A 8 -9.03 13.92 7.61
N GLU A 9 -9.59 13.92 8.82
CA GLU A 9 -10.75 14.74 9.16
C GLU A 9 -10.48 16.23 8.97
N LYS A 10 -9.31 16.71 9.42
CA LYS A 10 -8.92 18.13 9.30
C LYS A 10 -8.75 18.56 7.84
N VAL A 11 -8.08 17.74 7.03
CA VAL A 11 -7.87 18.04 5.60
C VAL A 11 -9.19 17.96 4.85
N LEU A 12 -10.02 16.95 5.11
CA LEU A 12 -11.33 16.79 4.48
C LEU A 12 -12.24 18.00 4.80
N ALA A 13 -12.33 18.38 6.07
CA ALA A 13 -13.13 19.54 6.49
C ALA A 13 -12.67 20.83 5.81
N LYS A 14 -11.36 21.01 5.64
CA LYS A 14 -10.79 22.15 4.92
C LYS A 14 -11.11 22.11 3.43
N GLU A 15 -10.89 20.96 2.77
CA GLU A 15 -11.12 20.84 1.33
C GLU A 15 -12.60 21.08 0.98
N ILE A 16 -13.54 20.54 1.78
CA ILE A 16 -15.00 20.75 1.62
C ILE A 16 -15.39 22.24 1.68
N GLN A 17 -14.68 23.06 2.44
CA GLN A 17 -14.94 24.50 2.51
C GLN A 17 -14.43 25.25 1.26
N GLU A 18 -13.37 24.76 0.62
CA GLU A 18 -12.71 25.43 -0.49
C GLU A 18 -13.34 25.13 -1.86
N LYS A 19 -13.91 23.93 -2.04
CA LYS A 19 -14.45 23.47 -3.33
C LYS A 19 -15.76 22.72 -3.14
N GLN A 20 -16.66 22.82 -4.13
CA GLN A 20 -17.91 22.03 -4.12
C GLN A 20 -17.77 20.64 -4.76
N ILE A 21 -16.75 20.44 -5.60
CA ILE A 21 -16.50 19.17 -6.29
C ILE A 21 -15.14 18.66 -5.84
N HIS A 22 -15.12 17.41 -5.37
CA HIS A 22 -13.92 16.73 -4.88
C HIS A 22 -13.61 15.51 -5.73
N ASP A 23 -12.34 15.34 -6.05
CA ASP A 23 -11.83 14.11 -6.64
C ASP A 23 -11.57 13.10 -5.53
N ALA A 24 -12.55 12.20 -5.32
CA ALA A 24 -12.46 11.15 -4.32
C ALA A 24 -11.26 10.22 -4.53
N ARG A 25 -10.81 10.00 -5.77
CA ARG A 25 -9.65 9.14 -6.03
C ARG A 25 -8.36 9.82 -5.63
N SER A 26 -8.15 11.06 -6.05
CA SER A 26 -6.96 11.82 -5.65
C SER A 26 -6.84 11.92 -4.12
N PHE A 27 -7.96 12.10 -3.42
CA PHE A 27 -7.99 12.15 -1.96
C PHE A 27 -7.68 10.79 -1.30
N ASN A 28 -8.35 9.72 -1.74
CA ASN A 28 -8.12 8.37 -1.21
C ASN A 28 -6.70 7.87 -1.49
N THR A 29 -6.12 8.19 -2.65
CA THR A 29 -4.71 7.88 -2.97
C THR A 29 -3.76 8.53 -1.96
N ARG A 30 -3.97 9.80 -1.60
CA ARG A 30 -3.13 10.50 -0.62
C ARG A 30 -3.27 9.89 0.77
N PHE A 31 -4.49 9.58 1.18
CA PHE A 31 -4.75 8.97 2.48
C PHE A 31 -4.13 7.57 2.63
N THR A 32 -4.33 6.72 1.64
CA THR A 32 -3.79 5.35 1.64
C THR A 32 -2.27 5.34 1.52
N MET A 33 -1.67 6.32 0.84
CA MET A 33 -0.22 6.53 0.79
C MET A 33 0.36 6.87 2.17
N ASP A 34 -0.28 7.75 2.93
CA ASP A 34 0.12 8.06 4.30
C ASP A 34 -0.07 6.86 5.24
N CYS A 35 -1.14 6.08 5.06
CA CYS A 35 -1.36 4.85 5.82
C CYS A 35 -0.26 3.81 5.55
N ILE A 36 0.03 3.52 4.29
CA ILE A 36 1.02 2.50 3.93
C ILE A 36 2.45 2.96 4.29
N GLY A 37 2.77 4.25 4.13
CA GLY A 37 4.07 4.79 4.54
C GLY A 37 4.31 4.67 6.05
N ALA A 38 3.27 4.95 6.85
CA ALA A 38 3.35 4.80 8.30
C ALA A 38 3.40 3.33 8.74
N CYS A 39 2.64 2.43 8.09
CA CYS A 39 2.57 1.02 8.47
C CYS A 39 3.78 0.20 7.99
N ILE A 40 4.32 0.48 6.81
CA ILE A 40 5.44 -0.26 6.24
C ILE A 40 6.77 0.31 6.74
N PHE A 41 7.01 1.59 6.45
CA PHE A 41 8.33 2.21 6.65
C PHE A 41 8.46 2.93 8.00
N GLY A 42 7.34 3.17 8.67
CA GLY A 42 7.30 4.02 9.84
C GLY A 42 7.51 5.50 9.55
N VAL A 43 7.31 5.92 8.29
CA VAL A 43 7.52 7.31 7.83
C VAL A 43 6.19 8.03 7.62
N ASP A 44 6.18 9.33 7.85
CA ASP A 44 5.06 10.20 7.49
C ASP A 44 5.29 10.76 6.08
N THR A 45 4.55 10.26 5.09
CA THR A 45 4.74 10.68 3.69
C THR A 45 4.21 12.09 3.44
N LYS A 46 3.33 12.59 4.33
CA LYS A 46 2.65 13.89 4.20
C LYS A 46 1.91 14.03 2.87
N ALA A 47 1.44 12.91 2.31
CA ALA A 47 0.73 12.89 1.05
C ALA A 47 -0.60 13.65 1.16
N LEU A 48 -1.28 13.57 2.30
CA LEU A 48 -2.57 14.20 2.56
C LEU A 48 -2.47 15.68 2.95
N SER A 49 -1.35 16.14 3.50
CA SER A 49 -1.18 17.54 3.89
C SER A 49 -0.51 18.42 2.81
N THR A 50 0.26 17.81 1.92
CA THR A 50 1.05 18.53 0.91
C THR A 50 0.31 18.55 -0.44
N SER A 51 0.60 19.56 -1.27
CA SER A 51 0.12 19.62 -2.64
C SER A 51 0.57 18.38 -3.43
N ALA A 52 -0.33 17.84 -4.24
CA ALA A 52 -0.08 16.70 -5.11
C ALA A 52 1.21 16.83 -5.95
N ALA A 53 1.49 18.05 -6.42
CA ALA A 53 2.59 18.33 -7.33
C ALA A 53 3.96 18.41 -6.64
N GLU A 54 4.01 18.45 -5.31
CA GLU A 54 5.23 18.66 -4.54
C GLU A 54 5.63 17.43 -3.73
N ASN A 55 4.74 16.46 -3.57
CA ASN A 55 5.02 15.28 -2.77
C ASN A 55 5.89 14.27 -3.55
N PRO A 56 7.09 13.91 -3.07
CA PRO A 56 8.00 13.02 -3.79
C PRO A 56 7.45 11.61 -3.96
N PHE A 57 6.70 11.10 -2.98
CA PHE A 57 6.06 9.78 -3.09
C PHE A 57 5.03 9.78 -4.22
N ARG A 58 4.22 10.84 -4.34
CA ARG A 58 3.23 10.94 -5.42
C ARG A 58 3.86 11.00 -6.81
N ILE A 59 4.91 11.80 -6.97
CA ILE A 59 5.63 11.91 -8.25
C ILE A 59 6.22 10.56 -8.66
N ILE A 60 6.80 9.82 -7.71
CA ILE A 60 7.40 8.52 -7.96
C ILE A 60 6.34 7.46 -8.26
N THR A 61 5.21 7.47 -7.56
CA THR A 61 4.12 6.52 -7.82
C THR A 61 3.42 6.77 -9.14
N ASP A 62 3.25 8.03 -9.54
CA ASP A 62 2.67 8.36 -10.85
C ASP A 62 3.54 7.78 -11.99
N LYS A 63 4.87 7.71 -11.80
CA LYS A 63 5.79 7.03 -12.72
C LYS A 63 5.70 5.51 -12.63
N LEU A 64 5.49 4.96 -11.45
CA LEU A 64 5.33 3.52 -11.23
C LEU A 64 4.08 2.98 -11.95
N PHE A 65 2.98 3.75 -11.94
CA PHE A 65 1.71 3.41 -12.58
C PHE A 65 1.50 4.15 -13.93
N ASP A 66 2.58 4.58 -14.59
CA ASP A 66 2.51 5.27 -15.89
C ASP A 66 2.22 4.26 -17.03
N PHE A 67 0.93 4.01 -17.28
CA PHE A 67 0.43 3.13 -18.35
C PHE A 67 0.51 3.74 -19.76
N LYS A 68 1.44 4.65 -20.03
CA LYS A 68 1.69 5.11 -21.41
C LYS A 68 1.95 3.92 -22.35
N PRO A 69 1.51 3.99 -23.62
CA PRO A 69 1.69 2.92 -24.60
C PRO A 69 3.13 2.39 -24.71
N PHE A 70 4.12 3.26 -24.52
CA PHE A 70 5.54 2.88 -24.52
C PHE A 70 5.96 2.03 -23.32
N ASN A 71 5.45 2.31 -22.12
CA ASN A 71 5.74 1.49 -20.94
C ASN A 71 4.96 0.17 -21.03
N LEU A 72 3.72 0.20 -21.52
CA LEU A 72 2.92 -1.01 -21.74
C LEU A 72 3.58 -1.95 -22.77
N SER A 73 4.13 -1.40 -23.86
CA SER A 73 4.85 -2.21 -24.85
C SER A 73 6.13 -2.84 -24.26
N LYS A 74 6.87 -2.14 -23.39
CA LYS A 74 8.00 -2.73 -22.64
C LYS A 74 7.55 -3.93 -21.79
N PHE A 75 6.41 -3.81 -21.10
CA PHE A 75 5.86 -4.93 -20.33
C PHE A 75 5.52 -6.13 -21.22
N ILE A 76 4.89 -5.91 -22.37
CA ILE A 76 4.56 -6.96 -23.33
C ILE A 76 5.83 -7.64 -23.88
N VAL A 77 6.82 -6.86 -24.31
CA VAL A 77 8.09 -7.40 -24.82
C VAL A 77 8.82 -8.20 -23.74
N ARG A 78 8.83 -7.73 -22.50
CA ARG A 78 9.40 -8.47 -21.37
C ARG A 78 8.70 -9.80 -21.12
N SER A 79 7.36 -9.84 -21.24
CA SER A 79 6.58 -11.06 -21.04
C SER A 79 6.74 -12.08 -22.17
N ILE A 80 6.87 -11.63 -23.43
CA ILE A 80 6.99 -12.52 -24.59
C ILE A 80 8.44 -12.96 -24.82
N TRP A 81 9.41 -12.04 -24.67
CA TRP A 81 10.83 -12.28 -24.93
C TRP A 81 11.72 -11.76 -23.80
N PRO A 82 11.70 -12.40 -22.62
CA PRO A 82 12.47 -11.94 -21.45
C PRO A 82 13.97 -11.87 -21.74
N ASN A 83 14.55 -12.87 -22.40
CA ASN A 83 15.98 -12.91 -22.70
C ASN A 83 16.43 -11.74 -23.59
N ILE A 84 15.62 -11.35 -24.58
CA ILE A 84 15.91 -10.21 -25.46
C ILE A 84 15.77 -8.91 -24.68
N PHE A 85 14.71 -8.78 -23.88
CA PHE A 85 14.46 -7.60 -23.06
C PHE A 85 15.63 -7.32 -22.10
N TYR A 86 16.04 -8.32 -21.33
CA TYR A 86 17.16 -8.19 -20.40
C TYR A 86 18.52 -8.11 -21.11
N GLY A 87 18.69 -8.79 -22.24
CA GLY A 87 19.91 -8.71 -23.06
C GLY A 87 20.17 -7.32 -23.66
N LEU A 88 19.11 -6.54 -23.90
CA LEU A 88 19.20 -5.14 -24.34
C LEU A 88 19.44 -4.15 -23.17
N GLY A 89 19.58 -4.64 -21.94
CA GLY A 89 19.74 -3.81 -20.74
C GLY A 89 18.48 -3.02 -20.36
N LEU A 90 17.31 -3.38 -20.92
CA LEU A 90 16.05 -2.74 -20.55
C LEU A 90 15.63 -3.18 -19.15
N LYS A 91 15.15 -2.23 -18.35
CA LYS A 91 14.58 -2.47 -17.02
C LYS A 91 13.07 -2.27 -17.06
N GLY A 92 12.34 -3.13 -16.33
CA GLY A 92 10.88 -3.06 -16.26
C GLY A 92 10.39 -1.85 -15.45
N ILE A 93 11.13 -1.49 -14.39
CA ILE A 93 10.84 -0.34 -13.53
C ILE A 93 11.80 0.80 -13.90
N ALA A 94 11.28 2.03 -13.90
CA ALA A 94 12.08 3.23 -14.16
C ALA A 94 13.20 3.38 -13.11
N LYS A 95 14.38 3.84 -13.54
CA LYS A 95 15.55 3.94 -12.66
C LYS A 95 15.26 4.87 -11.48
N GLU A 96 14.59 5.99 -11.73
CA GLU A 96 14.23 6.98 -10.72
C GLU A 96 13.34 6.41 -9.61
N VAL A 97 12.48 5.44 -9.95
CA VAL A 97 11.65 4.75 -8.96
C VAL A 97 12.52 3.84 -8.10
N ASN A 98 13.39 3.03 -8.71
CA ASN A 98 14.30 2.16 -7.97
C ASN A 98 15.23 2.97 -7.05
N ASP A 99 15.88 4.01 -7.58
CA ASP A 99 16.81 4.86 -6.83
C ASP A 99 16.10 5.49 -5.61
N PHE A 100 14.86 5.98 -5.77
CA PHE A 100 14.08 6.56 -4.67
C PHE A 100 13.78 5.56 -3.56
N PHE A 101 13.32 4.34 -3.91
CA PHE A 101 12.98 3.33 -2.90
C PHE A 101 14.21 2.71 -2.27
N GLU A 102 15.30 2.55 -3.03
CA GLU A 102 16.60 2.15 -2.50
C GLU A 102 17.09 3.16 -1.45
N ASP A 103 17.09 4.45 -1.78
CA ASP A 103 17.47 5.51 -0.84
C ASP A 103 16.55 5.55 0.39
N LEU A 104 15.23 5.42 0.19
CA LEU A 104 14.27 5.40 1.28
C LEU A 104 14.54 4.24 2.24
N VAL A 105 14.61 3.01 1.73
CA VAL A 105 14.78 1.81 2.56
C VAL A 105 16.13 1.84 3.27
N LYS A 106 17.22 2.20 2.58
CA LYS A 106 18.55 2.33 3.17
C LYS A 106 18.59 3.36 4.29
N ASN A 107 17.95 4.52 4.09
CA ASN A 107 17.88 5.53 5.15
C ASN A 107 17.07 5.04 6.35
N VAL A 108 15.93 4.37 6.15
CA VAL A 108 15.14 3.81 7.26
C VAL A 108 15.94 2.73 8.01
N PHE A 109 16.66 1.85 7.30
CA PHE A 109 17.50 0.82 7.92
C PHE A 109 18.63 1.45 8.73
N LYS A 110 19.28 2.48 8.17
CA LYS A 110 20.34 3.24 8.84
C LYS A 110 19.84 3.96 10.09
N ASP A 111 18.69 4.63 10.02
CA ASP A 111 18.08 5.33 11.15
C ASP A 111 17.74 4.37 12.30
N ARG A 112 17.49 3.09 11.98
CA ARG A 112 17.26 2.01 12.95
C ARG A 112 18.52 1.22 13.32
N ASN A 113 19.70 1.66 12.90
CA ASN A 113 20.98 0.96 13.11
C ASN A 113 20.95 -0.52 12.67
N HIS A 114 20.20 -0.84 11.61
CA HIS A 114 20.00 -2.20 11.10
C HIS A 114 19.48 -3.19 12.16
N LYS A 115 18.69 -2.70 13.11
CA LYS A 115 18.08 -3.50 14.18
C LYS A 115 16.58 -3.27 14.26
N PRO A 116 15.78 -4.33 14.48
CA PRO A 116 14.36 -4.17 14.76
C PRO A 116 14.13 -3.21 15.93
N SER A 117 13.15 -2.33 15.76
CA SER A 117 12.69 -1.39 16.78
C SER A 117 11.56 -2.00 17.62
N SER A 118 11.08 -1.27 18.64
CA SER A 118 9.89 -1.68 19.42
C SER A 118 8.56 -1.38 18.71
N ARG A 119 8.60 -0.88 17.47
CA ARG A 119 7.40 -0.50 16.70
C ARG A 119 6.68 -1.73 16.15
N ASN A 120 7.41 -2.81 15.87
CA ASN A 120 6.90 -4.06 15.28
C ASN A 120 6.20 -3.82 13.94
N ASP A 121 6.83 -3.05 13.05
CA ASP A 121 6.32 -2.79 11.70
C ASP A 121 6.97 -3.70 10.64
N PHE A 122 6.61 -3.49 9.37
CA PHE A 122 7.14 -4.31 8.28
C PHE A 122 8.66 -4.18 8.13
N VAL A 123 9.22 -2.99 8.33
CA VAL A 123 10.68 -2.81 8.30
C VAL A 123 11.35 -3.59 9.43
N ASP A 124 10.75 -3.67 10.62
CA ASP A 124 11.29 -4.50 11.70
C ASP A 124 11.35 -5.99 11.30
N LEU A 125 10.34 -6.48 10.56
CA LEU A 125 10.36 -7.82 9.98
C LEU A 125 11.50 -7.97 8.96
N LEU A 126 11.67 -7.02 8.04
CA LEU A 126 12.75 -7.07 7.05
C LEU A 126 14.14 -7.02 7.70
N LEU A 127 14.32 -6.21 8.74
CA LEU A 127 15.57 -6.16 9.52
C LEU A 127 15.85 -7.48 10.24
N SER A 128 14.82 -8.20 10.69
CA SER A 128 15.00 -9.54 11.23
C SER A 128 15.50 -10.53 10.17
N PHE A 129 15.02 -10.43 8.92
CA PHE A 129 15.51 -11.24 7.82
C PHE A 129 16.93 -10.86 7.39
N TYR A 130 17.23 -9.56 7.37
CA TYR A 130 18.57 -9.05 7.11
C TYR A 130 19.60 -9.56 8.13
N GLN A 131 19.23 -9.70 9.41
CA GLN A 131 20.13 -10.22 10.43
C GLN A 131 20.34 -11.74 10.39
N ASN A 132 19.34 -12.47 9.90
CA ASN A 132 19.41 -13.92 9.83
C ASN A 132 19.98 -14.41 8.49
N ASP A 133 20.13 -13.55 7.49
CA ASP A 133 20.53 -13.85 6.10
C ASP A 133 19.60 -14.82 5.35
N TYR A 134 18.47 -15.22 5.94
CA TYR A 134 17.49 -16.09 5.30
C TYR A 134 16.05 -15.85 5.79
N ILE A 135 15.09 -16.23 4.94
CA ILE A 135 13.68 -16.42 5.30
C ILE A 135 13.43 -17.92 5.41
N GLU A 136 12.86 -18.35 6.53
CA GLU A 136 12.46 -19.75 6.76
C GLU A 136 10.95 -19.88 6.60
N GLY A 137 10.49 -20.78 5.72
CA GLY A 137 9.07 -21.01 5.46
C GLY A 137 8.76 -22.47 5.22
N ASP A 138 7.47 -22.82 5.24
CA ASP A 138 7.03 -24.18 4.97
C ASP A 138 7.17 -24.52 3.48
N GLU A 139 7.53 -25.77 3.19
CA GLU A 139 7.67 -26.25 1.82
C GLU A 139 6.29 -26.27 1.12
N ILE A 140 6.16 -25.51 0.03
CA ILE A 140 4.97 -25.53 -0.82
C ILE A 140 5.06 -26.75 -1.74
N GLN A 141 4.00 -27.56 -1.82
CA GLN A 141 3.98 -28.82 -2.59
C GLN A 141 4.33 -28.68 -4.10
N SER A 142 4.25 -27.48 -4.68
CA SER A 142 4.67 -27.18 -6.05
C SER A 142 6.19 -27.03 -6.22
N MET A 143 6.95 -26.95 -5.12
CA MET A 143 8.42 -26.87 -5.09
C MET A 143 9.03 -28.12 -4.45
N LYS A 144 8.49 -29.33 -4.71
CA LYS A 144 9.10 -30.59 -4.23
C LYS A 144 10.58 -30.65 -4.64
N ILE A 145 11.46 -30.37 -3.69
CA ILE A 145 12.85 -30.77 -3.79
C ILE A 145 12.82 -32.28 -3.64
N LYS A 146 13.49 -33.00 -4.55
CA LYS A 146 13.41 -34.48 -4.68
C LYS A 146 13.92 -35.27 -3.46
N ASP A 147 14.27 -34.62 -2.36
CA ASP A 147 14.76 -35.27 -1.15
C ASP A 147 13.65 -35.26 -0.09
N GLY A 148 13.29 -36.45 0.39
CA GLY A 148 12.11 -36.72 1.22
C GLY A 148 12.12 -36.12 2.63
N SER A 149 12.68 -34.94 2.84
CA SER A 149 12.55 -34.17 4.07
C SER A 149 11.29 -33.32 4.02
N THR A 150 10.26 -33.67 4.79
CA THR A 150 9.26 -32.69 5.24
C THR A 150 10.00 -31.67 6.11
N GLY A 151 10.44 -30.55 5.53
CA GLY A 151 11.38 -29.69 6.22
C GLY A 151 11.40 -28.30 5.63
N LYS A 152 11.28 -27.30 6.50
CA LYS A 152 11.26 -25.88 6.19
C LYS A 152 12.32 -25.50 5.15
N VAL A 153 11.95 -24.66 4.20
CA VAL A 153 12.83 -24.12 3.15
C VAL A 153 13.45 -22.81 3.64
N ARG A 154 14.75 -22.65 3.39
CA ARG A 154 15.48 -21.39 3.63
C ARG A 154 15.77 -20.71 2.31
N LEU A 155 15.28 -19.48 2.17
CA LEU A 155 15.59 -18.61 1.04
C LEU A 155 16.64 -17.59 1.49
N PRO A 156 17.79 -17.48 0.80
CA PRO A 156 18.77 -16.46 1.12
C PRO A 156 18.17 -15.07 0.92
N VAL A 157 18.55 -14.15 1.79
CA VAL A 157 18.10 -12.76 1.74
C VAL A 157 19.27 -11.89 1.32
N ASP A 158 19.05 -11.06 0.30
CA ASP A 158 19.94 -9.96 -0.05
C ASP A 158 19.21 -8.62 0.13
N GLU A 159 19.99 -7.54 0.19
CA GLU A 159 19.45 -6.19 0.41
C GLU A 159 18.53 -5.76 -0.75
N ASP A 160 18.88 -6.11 -1.98
CA ASP A 160 18.09 -5.81 -3.19
C ASP A 160 16.70 -6.45 -3.13
N MET A 161 16.60 -7.69 -2.64
CA MET A 161 15.34 -8.40 -2.40
C MET A 161 14.48 -7.66 -1.37
N LEU A 162 15.06 -7.21 -0.27
CA LEU A 162 14.32 -6.45 0.77
C LEU A 162 13.78 -5.12 0.22
N ILE A 163 14.60 -4.39 -0.53
CA ILE A 163 14.21 -3.14 -1.21
C ILE A 163 13.10 -3.42 -2.23
N ALA A 164 13.22 -4.49 -3.01
CA ALA A 164 12.19 -4.88 -3.99
C ALA A 164 10.86 -5.20 -3.31
N GLN A 165 10.86 -5.91 -2.17
CA GLN A 165 9.63 -6.18 -1.42
C GLN A 165 9.00 -4.90 -0.88
N CYS A 166 9.79 -3.99 -0.32
CA CYS A 166 9.33 -2.66 0.12
C CYS A 166 8.59 -1.89 -0.99
N LEU A 167 9.17 -1.86 -2.20
CA LEU A 167 8.56 -1.22 -3.36
C LEU A 167 7.21 -1.88 -3.73
N VAL A 168 7.17 -3.22 -3.76
CA VAL A 168 5.95 -3.98 -4.09
C VAL A 168 4.85 -3.74 -3.07
N PHE A 169 5.14 -3.86 -1.77
CA PHE A 169 4.15 -3.66 -0.72
C PHE A 169 3.64 -2.22 -0.66
N PHE A 170 4.52 -1.24 -0.88
CA PHE A 170 4.09 0.16 -0.96
C PHE A 170 3.14 0.37 -2.15
N GLY A 171 3.57 0.02 -3.36
CA GLY A 171 2.79 0.21 -4.58
C GLY A 171 1.45 -0.54 -4.56
N ALA A 172 1.47 -1.81 -4.18
CA ALA A 172 0.26 -2.62 -4.09
C ALA A 172 -0.68 -2.15 -2.97
N GLY A 173 -0.14 -1.65 -1.86
CA GLY A 173 -0.91 -1.27 -0.67
C GLY A 173 -1.74 -0.01 -0.85
N PHE A 174 -1.19 1.06 -1.43
CA PHE A 174 -1.93 2.32 -1.55
C PHE A 174 -2.90 2.30 -2.74
N GLU A 175 -2.46 1.86 -3.93
CA GLU A 175 -3.24 2.07 -5.16
C GLU A 175 -4.51 1.21 -5.20
N THR A 176 -4.42 -0.06 -4.78
CA THR A 176 -5.56 -0.98 -4.74
C THR A 176 -6.60 -0.55 -3.69
N SER A 177 -6.15 -0.15 -2.50
CA SER A 177 -7.01 0.37 -1.43
C SER A 177 -7.69 1.67 -1.87
N ALA A 178 -6.95 2.60 -2.48
CA ALA A 178 -7.50 3.85 -2.98
C ALA A 178 -8.58 3.60 -4.04
N ALA A 179 -8.30 2.69 -4.99
CA ALA A 179 -9.27 2.30 -6.00
C ALA A 179 -10.54 1.74 -5.37
N THR A 180 -10.41 0.78 -4.46
CA THR A 180 -11.55 0.14 -3.77
C THR A 180 -12.39 1.18 -3.03
N MET A 181 -11.75 2.05 -2.24
CA MET A 181 -12.44 3.13 -1.53
C MET A 181 -13.19 4.05 -2.49
N SER A 182 -12.56 4.45 -3.61
CA SER A 182 -13.18 5.35 -4.59
C SER A 182 -14.38 4.72 -5.30
N TYR A 183 -14.27 3.45 -5.70
CA TYR A 183 -15.40 2.74 -6.31
C TYR A 183 -16.52 2.49 -5.31
N THR A 184 -16.19 2.22 -4.05
CA THR A 184 -17.19 2.06 -2.99
C THR A 184 -17.97 3.36 -2.80
N LEU A 185 -17.28 4.50 -2.69
CA LEU A 185 -17.92 5.81 -2.61
C LEU A 185 -18.80 6.10 -3.82
N TYR A 186 -18.35 5.74 -5.02
CA TYR A 186 -19.11 5.90 -6.26
C TYR A 186 -20.42 5.08 -6.26
N GLU A 187 -20.36 3.80 -5.88
CA GLU A 187 -21.56 2.94 -5.82
C GLU A 187 -22.53 3.35 -4.70
N LEU A 188 -22.01 3.78 -3.55
CA LEU A 188 -22.83 4.33 -2.47
C LEU A 188 -23.54 5.62 -2.90
N ALA A 189 -22.85 6.53 -3.59
CA ALA A 189 -23.43 7.77 -4.08
C ALA A 189 -24.59 7.55 -5.08
N LYS A 190 -24.54 6.44 -5.84
CA LYS A 190 -25.63 6.04 -6.76
C LYS A 190 -26.83 5.42 -6.06
N SER A 191 -26.67 4.98 -4.80
CA SER A 191 -27.66 4.19 -4.08
C SER A 191 -28.01 4.82 -2.73
N PRO A 192 -28.85 5.87 -2.69
CA PRO A 192 -29.16 6.61 -1.45
C PRO A 192 -29.67 5.75 -0.29
N LYS A 193 -30.44 4.70 -0.60
CA LYS A 193 -30.94 3.76 0.42
C LYS A 193 -29.82 2.92 1.05
N VAL A 194 -28.84 2.50 0.25
CA VAL A 194 -27.68 1.72 0.72
C VAL A 194 -26.76 2.64 1.52
N LEU A 195 -26.49 3.85 1.00
CA LEU A 195 -25.71 4.86 1.70
C LEU A 195 -26.29 5.18 3.08
N GLN A 196 -27.60 5.42 3.17
CA GLN A 196 -28.24 5.71 4.47
C GLN A 196 -28.04 4.56 5.46
N LYS A 197 -28.19 3.31 5.01
CA LYS A 197 -28.03 2.15 5.88
C LYS A 197 -26.58 1.97 6.35
N VAL A 198 -25.59 2.26 5.51
CA VAL A 198 -24.17 2.28 5.91
C VAL A 198 -23.91 3.39 6.93
N LEU A 199 -24.45 4.60 6.70
CA LEU A 199 -24.32 5.71 7.63
C LEU A 199 -24.94 5.39 8.99
N ASP A 200 -26.12 4.76 9.01
CA ASP A 200 -26.78 4.35 10.26
C ASP A 200 -25.93 3.34 11.05
N GLU A 201 -25.28 2.38 10.35
CA GLU A 201 -24.37 1.40 10.97
C GLU A 201 -23.11 2.09 11.54
N VAL A 202 -22.47 2.96 10.76
CA VAL A 202 -21.28 3.72 11.18
C VAL A 202 -21.61 4.63 12.36
N ASP A 203 -22.73 5.35 12.34
CA ASP A 203 -23.17 6.23 13.42
C ASP A 203 -23.45 5.44 14.71
N ALA A 204 -24.04 4.25 14.60
CA ALA A 204 -24.26 3.37 15.74
C ALA A 204 -22.94 2.91 16.36
N HIS A 205 -21.96 2.52 15.53
CA HIS A 205 -20.62 2.17 15.98
C HIS A 205 -19.92 3.36 16.66
N MET A 206 -19.91 4.54 16.02
CA MET A 206 -19.27 5.73 16.58
C MET A 206 -19.89 6.12 17.94
N LYS A 207 -21.22 6.01 18.11
CA LYS A 207 -21.86 6.24 19.41
C LYS A 207 -21.43 5.23 20.48
N LYS A 208 -21.24 3.97 20.11
CA LYS A 208 -20.81 2.91 21.02
C LYS A 208 -19.39 3.14 21.58
N PHE A 209 -18.51 3.79 20.81
CA PHE A 209 -17.11 4.01 21.17
C PHE A 209 -16.75 5.49 21.43
N ASP A 210 -17.72 6.30 21.89
CA ASP A 210 -17.52 7.72 22.22
C ASP A 210 -16.89 8.55 21.09
N GLY A 211 -17.29 8.26 19.85
CA GLY A 211 -16.79 8.92 18.64
C GLY A 211 -15.36 8.52 18.26
N LYS A 212 -14.81 7.44 18.83
CA LYS A 212 -13.45 6.98 18.54
C LYS A 212 -13.47 5.78 17.60
N ILE A 213 -12.56 5.81 16.62
CA ILE A 213 -12.24 4.62 15.81
C ILE A 213 -11.28 3.75 16.62
N THR A 214 -11.75 2.58 17.04
CA THR A 214 -10.98 1.53 17.71
C THR A 214 -10.65 0.41 16.72
N TYR A 215 -9.80 -0.55 17.12
CA TYR A 215 -9.53 -1.72 16.30
C TYR A 215 -10.80 -2.55 16.02
N ASP A 216 -11.76 -2.54 16.95
CA ASP A 216 -13.00 -3.32 16.85
C ASP A 216 -13.86 -2.94 15.64
N CYS A 217 -13.65 -1.74 15.04
CA CYS A 217 -14.35 -1.33 13.83
C CYS A 217 -14.16 -2.30 12.66
N VAL A 218 -13.05 -3.04 12.63
CA VAL A 218 -12.76 -4.03 11.57
C VAL A 218 -13.72 -5.23 11.60
N THR A 219 -14.38 -5.47 12.73
CA THR A 219 -15.33 -6.59 12.91
C THR A 219 -16.76 -6.15 13.20
N GLU A 220 -16.99 -4.87 13.49
CA GLU A 220 -18.28 -4.35 13.94
C GLU A 220 -19.03 -3.50 12.90
N LEU A 221 -18.60 -3.57 11.63
CA LEU A 221 -19.24 -2.88 10.51
C LEU A 221 -19.57 -3.85 9.36
N PRO A 222 -20.37 -4.91 9.61
CA PRO A 222 -20.60 -5.99 8.64
C PRO A 222 -21.34 -5.53 7.37
N TYR A 223 -22.18 -4.50 7.44
CA TYR A 223 -22.86 -3.99 6.24
C TYR A 223 -21.93 -3.14 5.37
N LEU A 224 -21.06 -2.33 5.97
CA LEU A 224 -19.99 -1.64 5.26
C LEU A 224 -19.02 -2.64 4.61
N GLU A 225 -18.64 -3.71 5.33
CA GLU A 225 -17.82 -4.80 4.79
C GLU A 225 -18.49 -5.44 3.56
N ALA A 226 -19.78 -5.77 3.65
CA ALA A 226 -20.54 -6.28 2.49
C ALA A 226 -20.58 -5.30 1.30
N CYS A 227 -20.57 -3.98 1.53
CA CYS A 227 -20.49 -2.99 0.45
C CYS A 227 -19.10 -2.96 -0.20
N LEU A 228 -18.02 -3.12 0.58
CA LEU A 228 -16.66 -3.24 0.06
C LEU A 228 -16.53 -4.51 -0.79
N ASP A 229 -17.04 -5.65 -0.29
CA ASP A 229 -17.03 -6.93 -1.01
C ASP A 229 -17.80 -6.85 -2.34
N GLU A 230 -18.99 -6.26 -2.33
CA GLU A 230 -19.77 -6.08 -3.57
C GLU A 230 -19.06 -5.14 -4.55
N THR A 231 -18.36 -4.12 -4.05
CA THR A 231 -17.54 -3.24 -4.89
C THR A 231 -16.38 -4.00 -5.54
N LEU A 232 -15.72 -4.89 -4.80
CA LEU A 232 -14.64 -5.73 -5.32
C LEU A 232 -15.13 -6.81 -6.29
N ARG A 233 -16.41 -7.19 -6.21
CA ARG A 233 -17.04 -8.17 -7.11
C ARG A 233 -17.38 -7.57 -8.50
N LEU A 234 -17.66 -6.28 -8.56
CA LEU A 234 -18.06 -5.56 -9.78
C LEU A 234 -16.87 -5.26 -10.71
#